data_AF-A0A3M2EV27-F1
#
_entry.id   AF-A0A3M2EV27-F1
#
_cell.length_a   1.000
_cell.length_b   1.000
_cell.length_c   1.000
_cell.angle_alpha   90.00
_cell.angle_beta   90.00
_cell.angle_gamma   90.00
#
_symmetry.space_group_name_H-M   'P 1'
#
loop_
_entity.id
_entity.type
_entity.pdbx_description
1 polymer ?
#
loop_
_entity_poly.entity_id
_entity_poly.type
_entity_poly.pdbx_seq_one_letter_code
_entity_poly.pdbx_strand_id
1 'polypeptide(L)'
;MTLLVVVVALLLLYWTITGFTVASDSPEAIRSEEKALHAIVDAAVNEIRDLDADQDAGKISPEDYRVARERVERRAARALMRLEQLADGNEARKEGRKERREKGKKLKKKRKGKGKERNEKD
;
A
#
# COMPACT_ATOMS: atom_id res chain seq x y z
N MET A 1 -15.28 -10.96 40.95
CA MET A 1 -16.05 -10.61 39.74
C MET A 1 -15.29 -9.63 38.84
N THR A 2 -14.65 -8.59 39.38
CA THR A 2 -13.88 -7.57 38.64
C THR A 2 -12.66 -8.12 37.86
N LEU A 3 -11.91 -9.04 38.46
CA LEU A 3 -10.68 -9.60 37.86
C LEU A 3 -10.95 -10.40 36.57
N LEU A 4 -12.08 -11.11 36.52
CA LEU A 4 -12.48 -11.90 35.35
C LEU A 4 -12.90 -10.99 34.18
N VAL A 5 -13.57 -9.87 34.48
CA VAL A 5 -13.95 -8.86 33.47
C VAL A 5 -12.71 -8.21 32.84
N VAL A 6 -11.68 -7.93 33.64
CA VAL A 6 -10.41 -7.36 33.14
C VAL A 6 -9.67 -8.34 32.23
N VAL A 7 -9.60 -9.62 32.60
CA VAL A 7 -8.95 -10.65 31.77
C VAL A 7 -9.69 -10.85 30.44
N VAL A 8 -11.02 -10.87 30.47
CA VAL A 8 -11.83 -10.97 29.23
C VAL A 8 -11.64 -9.73 28.35
N ALA A 9 -11.61 -8.53 28.93
CA ALA A 9 -11.37 -7.31 28.17
C ALA A 9 -9.98 -7.29 27.51
N LEU A 10 -8.95 -7.77 28.21
CA LEU A 10 -7.60 -7.89 27.67
C LEU A 10 -7.49 -8.94 26.56
N LEU A 11 -8.19 -10.06 26.69
CA LEU A 11 -8.24 -11.09 25.64
C LEU A 11 -8.95 -10.59 24.38
N LEU A 12 -10.04 -9.84 24.53
CA LEU A 12 -10.73 -9.20 23.39
C LEU A 12 -9.85 -8.14 22.72
N LEU A 13 -9.14 -7.32 23.49
CA LEU A 13 -8.20 -6.33 22.96
C LEU A 13 -7.01 -6.99 22.25
N TYR A 14 -6.47 -8.08 22.81
CA TYR A 14 -5.42 -8.84 22.17
C TYR A 14 -5.90 -9.44 20.84
N TRP A 15 -7.13 -9.97 20.80
CA TRP A 15 -7.71 -10.54 19.59
C TRP A 15 -7.99 -9.49 18.51
N THR A 16 -8.42 -8.27 18.86
CA THR A 16 -8.59 -7.19 17.87
C THR A 16 -7.26 -6.69 17.32
N ILE A 17 -6.21 -6.61 18.14
CA ILE A 17 -4.87 -6.20 17.70
C ILE A 17 -4.22 -7.28 16.83
N THR A 18 -4.35 -8.56 17.20
CA THR A 18 -3.74 -9.68 16.47
C THR A 18 -4.55 -10.15 15.26
N GLY A 19 -5.87 -9.95 15.25
CA GLY A 19 -6.72 -10.25 14.08
C GLY A 19 -6.48 -9.32 12.89
N PHE A 20 -5.93 -8.13 13.11
CA PHE A 20 -5.66 -7.14 12.04
C PHE A 20 -4.33 -7.35 11.30
N THR A 21 -3.50 -8.32 11.71
CA THR A 21 -2.20 -8.58 11.05
C THR A 21 -2.26 -9.66 9.98
N VAL A 22 -3.45 -10.15 9.62
CA VAL A 22 -3.62 -11.12 8.53
C VAL A 22 -3.68 -10.39 7.19
N ALA A 23 -2.50 -10.25 6.58
CA ALA A 23 -2.27 -10.02 5.15
C ALA A 23 -2.90 -8.75 4.55
N SER A 24 -2.27 -7.60 4.83
CA SER A 24 -2.47 -6.30 4.16
C SER A 24 -1.96 -6.26 2.70
N ASP A 25 -2.14 -7.36 1.97
CA ASP A 25 -1.75 -7.51 0.56
C ASP A 25 -2.97 -7.77 -0.35
N SER A 26 -4.17 -7.50 0.15
CA SER A 26 -5.37 -7.53 -0.67
C SER A 26 -5.34 -6.34 -1.66
N PRO A 27 -5.78 -6.52 -2.92
CA PRO A 27 -5.85 -5.43 -3.89
C PRO A 27 -6.70 -4.24 -3.41
N GLU A 28 -7.65 -4.49 -2.51
CA GLU A 28 -8.49 -3.46 -1.91
C GLU A 28 -7.73 -2.65 -0.85
N ALA A 29 -6.91 -3.32 -0.02
CA ALA A 29 -6.05 -2.67 0.96
C ALA A 29 -5.05 -1.74 0.26
N ILE A 30 -4.39 -2.20 -0.80
CA ILE A 30 -3.45 -1.39 -1.60
C ILE A 30 -4.15 -0.16 -2.20
N ARG A 31 -5.32 -0.32 -2.81
CA ARG A 31 -6.08 0.82 -3.36
C ARG A 31 -6.53 1.79 -2.27
N SER A 32 -6.87 1.29 -1.08
CA SER A 32 -7.25 2.15 0.05
C SER A 32 -6.05 2.95 0.57
N GLU A 33 -4.87 2.31 0.62
CA GLU A 33 -3.61 2.95 1.00
C GLU A 33 -3.21 4.00 -0.05
N GLU A 34 -3.28 3.69 -1.35
CA GLU A 34 -3.04 4.65 -2.44
C GLU A 34 -3.95 5.88 -2.31
N LYS A 35 -5.26 5.69 -2.10
CA LYS A 35 -6.20 6.81 -1.90
C LYS A 35 -5.85 7.65 -0.68
N ALA A 36 -5.49 7.02 0.43
CA ALA A 36 -5.10 7.72 1.64
C ALA A 36 -3.82 8.54 1.43
N LEU A 37 -2.83 7.99 0.71
CA LEU A 37 -1.59 8.70 0.37
C LEU A 37 -1.85 9.88 -0.56
N HIS A 38 -2.71 9.73 -1.57
CA HIS A 38 -3.12 10.86 -2.41
C HIS A 38 -3.80 11.98 -1.59
N ALA A 39 -4.69 11.62 -0.67
CA ALA A 39 -5.33 12.61 0.21
C ALA A 39 -4.31 13.34 1.10
N ILE A 40 -3.24 12.67 1.56
CA ILE A 40 -2.15 13.31 2.31
C ILE A 40 -1.38 14.30 1.44
N VAL A 41 -1.11 13.96 0.18
CA VAL A 41 -0.43 14.86 -0.77
C VAL A 41 -1.31 16.08 -1.06
N ASP A 42 -2.59 15.89 -1.35
CA ASP A 42 -3.53 16.99 -1.62
C ASP A 42 -3.66 17.92 -0.40
N ALA A 43 -3.76 17.35 0.81
CA ALA A 43 -3.78 18.12 2.05
C ALA A 43 -2.49 18.91 2.25
N ALA A 44 -1.32 18.32 1.97
CA ALA A 44 -0.04 19.00 2.06
C ALA A 44 0.08 20.17 1.05
N VAL A 45 -0.44 20.01 -0.17
CA VAL A 45 -0.46 21.10 -1.16
C VAL A 45 -1.33 22.26 -0.69
N ASN A 46 -2.51 21.99 -0.14
CA ASN A 46 -3.37 23.04 0.41
C ASN A 46 -2.72 23.72 1.60
N GLU A 47 -2.10 22.97 2.51
CA GLU A 47 -1.41 23.53 3.68
C GLU A 47 -0.24 24.43 3.27
N ILE A 48 0.52 24.07 2.22
CA ILE A 48 1.58 24.95 1.68
C ILE A 48 0.98 26.26 1.13
N ARG A 49 -0.14 26.18 0.40
CA ARG A 49 -0.82 27.39 -0.11
C ARG A 49 -1.30 28.30 1.02
N ASP A 50 -1.81 27.72 2.10
CA ASP A 50 -2.24 28.48 3.26
C ASP A 50 -1.04 29.15 3.96
N LEU A 51 0.08 28.44 4.09
CA LEU A 51 1.34 28.99 4.62
C LEU A 51 1.88 30.13 3.74
N ASP A 52 1.83 29.99 2.41
CA ASP A 52 2.24 31.03 1.47
C ASP A 52 1.36 32.28 1.65
N ALA A 53 0.04 32.10 1.71
CA ALA A 53 -0.91 33.19 1.93
C ALA A 53 -0.72 33.88 3.29
N ASP A 54 -0.42 33.12 4.34
CA ASP A 54 -0.17 33.66 5.68
C ASP A 54 1.18 34.40 5.76
N GLN A 55 2.20 33.95 5.03
CA GLN A 55 3.48 34.65 4.90
C GLN A 55 3.29 35.97 4.14
N ASP A 56 2.59 35.94 3.01
CA ASP A 56 2.30 37.14 2.20
C ASP A 56 1.46 38.16 2.96
N ALA A 57 0.55 37.69 3.82
CA ALA A 57 -0.23 38.52 4.73
C ALA A 57 0.56 39.03 5.95
N GLY A 58 1.81 38.58 6.14
CA GLY A 58 2.65 38.93 7.29
C GLY A 58 2.17 38.37 8.62
N LYS A 59 1.32 37.33 8.62
CA LYS A 59 0.80 36.69 9.85
C LYS A 59 1.83 35.77 10.50
N ILE A 60 2.80 35.29 9.73
CA ILE A 60 3.87 34.40 10.20
C ILE A 60 5.24 34.99 9.84
N SER A 61 6.24 34.71 10.67
CA SER A 61 7.61 35.11 10.38
C SER A 61 8.20 34.27 9.23
N PRO A 62 9.18 34.80 8.47
CA PRO A 62 9.85 34.03 7.41
C PRO A 62 10.51 32.74 7.93
N GLU A 63 11.07 32.78 9.15
CA GLU A 63 11.66 31.62 9.81
C GLU A 63 10.61 30.57 10.16
N ASP A 64 9.49 30.96 10.76
CA ASP A 64 8.41 30.03 11.10
C ASP A 64 7.79 29.41 9.85
N TYR A 65 7.60 30.23 8.79
CA TYR A 65 7.17 29.75 7.48
C TYR A 65 8.10 28.67 6.94
N ARG A 66 9.43 28.91 6.95
CA ARG A 66 10.40 27.93 6.44
C ARG A 66 10.33 26.60 7.18
N VAL A 67 10.24 26.64 8.51
CA VAL A 67 10.15 25.44 9.34
C VAL A 67 8.83 24.69 9.12
N ALA A 68 7.71 25.42 9.06
CA ALA A 68 6.40 24.84 8.80
C ALA A 68 6.35 24.20 7.41
N ARG A 69 6.77 24.93 6.38
CA ARG A 69 6.81 24.46 5.00
C ARG A 69 7.70 23.23 4.84
N GLU A 70 8.91 23.24 5.39
CA GLU A 70 9.80 22.08 5.34
C GLU A 70 9.16 20.83 5.98
N ARG A 71 8.45 21.00 7.10
CA ARG A 71 7.73 19.89 7.75
C ARG A 71 6.65 19.30 6.84
N VAL A 72 5.87 20.16 6.18
CA VAL A 72 4.82 19.75 5.25
C VAL A 72 5.41 19.07 4.01
N GLU A 73 6.47 19.63 3.44
CA GLU A 73 7.20 19.05 2.30
C GLU A 73 7.77 17.67 2.64
N ARG A 74 8.39 17.49 3.82
CA ARG A 74 8.87 16.17 4.27
C ARG A 74 7.74 15.16 4.42
N ARG A 75 6.56 15.58 4.89
CA ARG A 75 5.37 14.70 4.98
C ARG A 75 4.90 14.29 3.58
N ALA A 76 4.81 15.23 2.65
CA ALA A 76 4.42 14.97 1.26
C ALA A 76 5.42 14.04 0.56
N ALA A 77 6.73 14.29 0.73
CA ALA A 77 7.78 13.46 0.15
C ALA A 77 7.71 12.00 0.61
N ARG A 78 7.45 11.76 1.90
CA ARG A 78 7.25 10.40 2.43
C ARG A 78 6.03 9.71 1.81
N ALA A 79 4.93 10.44 1.63
CA ALA A 79 3.73 9.90 1.00
C ALA A 79 3.98 9.54 -0.48
N LEU A 80 4.70 10.39 -1.21
CA LEU A 80 5.09 10.15 -2.60
C LEU A 80 6.02 8.94 -2.75
N MET A 81 7.05 8.81 -1.90
CA MET A 81 7.92 7.63 -1.89
C MET A 81 7.13 6.34 -1.64
N ARG A 82 6.11 6.40 -0.77
CA ARG A 82 5.26 5.23 -0.51
C ARG A 82 4.38 4.88 -1.71
N LEU A 83 3.84 5.88 -2.41
CA LEU A 83 3.10 5.67 -3.66
C LEU A 83 3.98 5.01 -4.74
N GLU A 84 5.22 5.47 -4.88
CA GLU A 84 6.19 4.90 -5.82
C GLU A 84 6.49 3.42 -5.50
N GLN A 85 6.73 3.09 -4.23
CA GLN A 85 6.91 1.70 -3.80
C GLN A 85 5.70 0.81 -4.10
N LEU A 86 4.48 1.34 -3.94
CA LEU A 86 3.25 0.60 -4.26
C LEU A 86 3.13 0.38 -5.77
N ALA A 87 3.49 1.36 -6.60
CA ALA A 87 3.48 1.26 -8.05
C ALA A 87 4.46 0.18 -8.54
N ASP A 88 5.72 0.24 -8.09
CA ASP A 88 6.78 -0.71 -8.45
C ASP A 88 6.43 -2.14 -8.02
N GLY A 89 5.92 -2.29 -6.78
CA GLY A 89 5.47 -3.58 -6.26
C GLY A 89 4.34 -4.19 -7.08
N ASN A 90 3.48 -3.36 -7.68
CA ASN A 90 2.36 -3.82 -8.50
C ASN A 90 2.80 -4.27 -9.90
N GLU A 91 3.81 -3.62 -10.49
CA GLU A 91 4.40 -4.03 -11.77
C GLU A 91 5.13 -5.38 -11.66
N ALA A 92 5.98 -5.55 -10.65
CA ALA A 92 6.68 -6.81 -10.42
C ALA A 92 5.71 -8.00 -10.24
N ARG A 93 4.57 -7.77 -9.56
CA ARG A 93 3.50 -8.77 -9.40
C ARG A 93 2.82 -9.13 -10.72
N LYS A 94 2.60 -8.16 -11.61
CA LYS A 94 1.99 -8.39 -12.94
C LYS A 94 2.92 -9.22 -13.83
N GLU A 95 4.22 -8.96 -13.80
CA GLU A 95 5.20 -9.72 -14.58
C GLU A 95 5.30 -11.18 -14.12
N GLY A 96 5.41 -11.42 -12.81
CA GLY A 96 5.45 -12.79 -12.27
C GLY A 96 4.20 -13.62 -12.61
N ARG A 97 3.02 -13.00 -12.70
CA ARG A 97 1.79 -13.69 -13.15
C ARG A 97 1.81 -14.05 -14.63
N LYS A 98 2.38 -13.20 -15.50
CA LYS A 98 2.53 -13.48 -16.94
C LYS A 98 3.46 -14.68 -17.17
N GLU A 99 4.60 -14.70 -16.50
CA GLU A 99 5.57 -15.78 -16.61
C GLU A 99 4.99 -17.14 -16.16
N ARG A 100 4.26 -17.17 -15.04
CA ARG A 100 3.55 -18.37 -14.56
C ARG A 100 2.50 -18.87 -15.55
N ARG A 101 1.75 -17.96 -16.20
CA ARG A 101 0.76 -18.32 -17.22
C ARG A 101 1.41 -18.94 -18.45
N GLU A 102 2.55 -18.42 -18.90
CA GLU A 102 3.28 -18.99 -20.04
C GLU A 102 3.88 -20.36 -19.73
N LYS A 103 4.52 -20.53 -18.56
CA LYS A 103 5.02 -21.84 -18.11
C LYS A 103 3.89 -22.86 -18.04
N GLY A 104 2.73 -22.47 -17.50
CA GLY A 104 1.53 -23.32 -17.45
C GLY A 104 1.02 -23.75 -18.83
N LYS A 105 1.01 -22.84 -19.82
CA LYS A 105 0.64 -23.16 -21.22
C LYS A 105 1.63 -24.15 -21.85
N LYS A 106 2.94 -23.95 -21.67
CA LYS A 106 3.99 -24.87 -22.17
C LYS A 106 3.87 -26.26 -21.56
N LEU A 107 3.63 -26.35 -20.25
CA LEU A 107 3.39 -27.62 -19.54
C LEU A 107 2.16 -28.37 -20.07
N LYS A 108 1.03 -27.68 -20.28
CA LYS A 108 -0.17 -28.29 -20.87
C LYS A 108 0.06 -28.81 -22.30
N LYS A 109 0.81 -28.07 -23.14
CA LYS A 109 1.15 -28.49 -24.51
C LYS A 109 2.02 -29.75 -24.52
N LYS A 110 3.03 -29.83 -23.62
CA LYS A 110 3.89 -31.01 -23.46
C LYS A 110 3.12 -32.26 -23.01
N ARG A 111 2.12 -32.12 -22.13
CA ARG A 111 1.27 -33.24 -21.71
C ARG A 111 0.35 -33.75 -22.82
N LYS A 112 -0.20 -32.86 -23.65
CA LYS A 112 -1.03 -33.25 -24.82
C LYS A 112 -0.22 -33.94 -25.93
N GLY A 113 1.02 -33.53 -26.16
CA GLY A 113 1.91 -34.20 -27.13
C GLY A 113 2.26 -35.63 -26.72
N LYS A 114 2.63 -35.85 -25.45
CA LYS A 114 2.97 -37.19 -24.93
C LYS A 114 1.79 -38.18 -24.86
N GLY A 115 0.55 -37.68 -24.81
CA GLY A 115 -0.65 -38.54 -24.83
C GLY A 115 -0.94 -39.10 -26.23
N LYS A 116 -0.59 -38.36 -27.30
CA LYS A 116 -0.74 -38.83 -28.68
C LYS A 116 0.27 -39.93 -29.04
N GLU A 117 1.53 -39.79 -28.61
CA GLU A 117 2.57 -40.81 -28.85
C GLU A 117 2.32 -42.15 -28.14
N ARG A 118 1.48 -42.19 -27.11
CA ARG A 118 1.13 -43.45 -26.41
C ARG A 118 -0.02 -44.21 -27.08
N ASN A 119 -0.89 -43.54 -27.83
CA ASN A 119 -2.02 -44.18 -28.51
C ASN A 119 -1.68 -44.75 -29.90
N GLU A 120 -0.48 -44.52 -30.42
CA GLU A 120 -0.02 -45.10 -31.70
C GLU A 120 0.81 -46.38 -31.53
N LYS A 121 0.99 -46.85 -30.28
CA LYS A 121 1.77 -48.06 -29.96
C LYS A 121 0.94 -49.22 -29.41
N ASP A 122 -0.37 -49.06 -29.29
CA ASP A 122 -1.35 -50.11 -29.00
C ASP A 122 -2.19 -50.37 -30.26
#